data_AF-A0A120G6X2-F1
#
_entry.id   AF-A0A120G6X2-F1
#
_cell.length_a   1.000
_cell.length_b   1.000
_cell.length_c   1.000
_cell.angle_alpha   90.00
_cell.angle_beta   90.00
_cell.angle_gamma   90.00
#
_symmetry.space_group_name_H-M   'P 1'
#
loop_
_entity.id
_entity.type
_entity.pdbx_description
1 polymer ?
#
loop_
_entity_poly.entity_id
_entity_poly.type
_entity_poly.pdbx_seq_one_letter_code
_entity_poly.pdbx_strand_id
1 'polypeptide(L)'
;MHLYLEALNGGKGIAVELVVAMEDETVVGFCLYLLVKDDPHACGIAFMAVQAGFRRQGVARSMMDEVLARYPHAELACAVEKVAVFEAMGFQVRGARGTQVVMNTRNYGTDGLMGVLDVASIYSSLEVRQIHTYLLQKHGKRAMVDAEKQRDRHLDQLTRKAQLFVQGRLPTA
;
A
#
# COMPACT_ATOMS: atom_id res chain seq x y z
N MET A 1 -14.16 2.66 -6.01
CA MET A 1 -13.01 3.58 -6.09
C MET A 1 -13.30 4.90 -5.38
N HIS A 2 -14.46 5.54 -5.59
CA HIS A 2 -14.81 6.83 -4.99
C HIS A 2 -14.69 6.87 -3.45
N LEU A 3 -15.28 5.90 -2.73
CA LEU A 3 -15.23 5.80 -1.27
C LEU A 3 -13.81 5.65 -0.67
N TYR A 4 -12.88 5.05 -1.44
CA TYR A 4 -11.47 4.92 -1.04
C TYR A 4 -10.75 6.27 -1.13
N LEU A 5 -10.99 7.01 -2.21
CA LEU A 5 -10.41 8.34 -2.42
C LEU A 5 -11.01 9.38 -1.46
N GLU A 6 -12.30 9.30 -1.15
CA GLU A 6 -12.94 10.18 -0.15
C GLU A 6 -12.32 10.01 1.24
N ALA A 7 -11.99 8.78 1.63
CA ALA A 7 -11.32 8.54 2.91
C ALA A 7 -9.88 9.07 2.95
N LEU A 8 -9.23 9.20 1.78
CA LEU A 8 -7.90 9.79 1.63
C LEU A 8 -7.92 11.33 1.55
N ASN A 9 -9.09 11.97 1.50
CA ASN A 9 -9.20 13.43 1.50
C ASN A 9 -9.10 14.05 2.91
N GLY A 10 -8.55 13.32 3.89
CA GLY A 10 -8.36 13.76 5.28
C GLY A 10 -9.63 13.91 6.12
N GLY A 11 -10.81 13.97 5.51
CA GLY A 11 -12.10 14.24 6.18
C GLY A 11 -12.57 13.20 7.20
N LYS A 12 -11.88 12.06 7.35
CA LYS A 12 -12.16 11.02 8.35
C LYS A 12 -11.21 11.03 9.55
N GLY A 13 -10.48 12.13 9.77
CA GLY A 13 -9.53 12.25 10.89
C GLY A 13 -8.19 11.54 10.64
N ILE A 14 -7.87 11.26 9.38
CA ILE A 14 -6.57 10.72 8.96
C ILE A 14 -5.78 11.90 8.38
N ALA A 15 -4.64 12.24 8.99
CA ALA A 15 -3.76 13.26 8.44
C ALA A 15 -3.02 12.69 7.22
N VAL A 16 -3.36 13.19 6.03
CA VAL A 16 -2.84 12.73 4.75
C VAL A 16 -2.02 13.85 4.13
N GLU A 17 -0.83 13.51 3.65
CA GLU A 17 0.04 14.42 2.92
C GLU A 17 0.48 13.80 1.58
N LEU A 18 0.92 14.66 0.65
CA LEU A 18 1.25 14.30 -0.71
C LEU A 18 2.51 15.02 -1.17
N VAL A 19 3.50 14.24 -1.64
CA VAL A 19 4.61 14.75 -2.46
C VAL A 19 4.31 14.43 -3.92
N VAL A 20 4.51 15.41 -4.79
CA VAL A 20 4.33 15.27 -6.24
C VAL A 20 5.64 15.59 -6.93
N ALA A 21 6.06 14.72 -7.85
CA ALA A 21 7.15 14.99 -8.77
C ALA A 21 6.57 15.55 -10.07
N MET A 22 7.06 16.72 -10.46
CA MET A 22 6.65 17.43 -11.65
C MET A 22 7.82 17.49 -12.64
N GLU A 23 7.53 17.33 -13.93
CA GLU A 23 8.40 17.80 -15.01
C GLU A 23 7.60 18.84 -15.79
N ASP A 24 8.11 20.07 -15.81
CA ASP A 24 7.35 21.27 -16.21
C ASP A 24 5.98 21.31 -15.47
N GLU A 25 4.88 21.36 -16.23
CA GLU A 25 3.50 21.37 -15.72
C GLU A 25 2.88 19.96 -15.64
N THR A 26 3.68 18.90 -15.80
CA THR A 26 3.19 17.51 -15.85
C THR A 26 3.56 16.74 -14.59
N VAL A 27 2.59 16.10 -13.96
CA VAL A 27 2.81 15.15 -12.86
C VAL A 27 3.44 13.87 -13.40
N VAL A 28 4.71 13.62 -13.05
CA VAL A 28 5.46 12.41 -13.46
C VAL A 28 5.55 11.37 -12.35
N GLY A 29 5.20 11.72 -11.11
CA GLY A 29 5.11 10.81 -9.98
C GLY A 29 4.44 11.42 -8.77
N PHE A 30 4.02 10.57 -7.83
CA PHE A 30 3.51 11.02 -6.55
C PHE A 30 3.79 10.00 -5.43
N CYS A 31 3.83 10.50 -4.20
CA CYS A 31 3.94 9.74 -2.96
C CYS A 31 2.90 10.27 -1.95
N LEU A 32 1.89 9.46 -1.68
CA LEU A 32 0.84 9.70 -0.71
C LEU A 32 1.20 9.00 0.60
N TYR A 33 1.21 9.73 1.70
CA TYR A 33 1.59 9.20 3.02
C TYR A 33 0.67 9.72 4.12
N LEU A 34 0.56 8.92 5.17
CA LEU A 34 -0.32 9.15 6.30
C LEU A 34 0.53 9.42 7.53
N LEU A 35 0.25 10.51 8.25
CA LEU A 35 0.94 10.77 9.51
C LEU A 35 0.47 9.78 10.56
N VAL A 36 1.40 9.30 11.37
CA VAL A 36 1.06 8.41 12.47
C VAL A 36 0.55 9.25 13.63
N LYS A 37 -0.62 8.89 14.16
CA LYS A 37 -1.14 9.57 15.34
C LYS A 37 -0.26 9.24 16.54
N ASP A 38 0.08 10.27 17.32
CA ASP A 38 0.91 10.20 18.53
C ASP A 38 2.39 9.86 18.28
N ASP A 39 2.85 9.84 17.02
CA ASP A 39 4.27 9.81 16.65
C ASP A 39 4.58 10.89 15.58
N PRO A 40 5.12 12.06 15.97
CA PRO A 40 5.35 13.18 15.05
C PRO A 40 6.49 12.93 14.05
N HIS A 41 7.27 11.86 14.22
CA HIS A 41 8.39 11.52 13.34
C HIS A 41 8.06 10.37 12.40
N ALA A 42 6.89 9.74 12.57
CA ALA A 42 6.50 8.57 11.81
C ALA A 42 5.40 8.83 10.77
N CYS A 43 5.53 8.18 9.62
CA CYS A 43 4.52 8.17 8.58
C CYS A 43 4.39 6.78 7.93
N GLY A 44 3.20 6.50 7.40
CA GLY A 44 2.94 5.33 6.56
C GLY A 44 2.81 5.72 5.09
N ILE A 45 3.62 5.12 4.21
CA ILE A 45 3.51 5.31 2.76
C ILE A 45 2.31 4.50 2.26
N ALA A 46 1.23 5.19 1.89
CA ALA A 46 -0.01 4.56 1.44
C ALA A 46 0.05 4.22 -0.06
N PHE A 47 0.61 5.12 -0.88
CA PHE A 47 0.72 4.90 -2.31
C PHE A 47 1.90 5.66 -2.88
N MET A 48 2.66 5.03 -3.78
CA MET A 48 3.70 5.71 -4.53
C MET A 48 3.71 5.18 -5.97
N ALA A 49 3.76 6.09 -6.93
CA ALA A 49 3.86 5.75 -8.34
C ALA A 49 4.73 6.73 -9.10
N VAL A 50 5.40 6.20 -10.11
CA VAL A 50 6.17 6.96 -11.10
C VAL A 50 5.72 6.52 -12.49
N GLN A 51 5.43 7.50 -13.33
CA GLN A 51 5.07 7.31 -14.73
C GLN A 51 6.15 6.49 -15.45
N ALA A 52 5.74 5.56 -16.32
CA ALA A 52 6.64 4.54 -16.85
C ALA A 52 7.92 5.08 -17.53
N GLY A 53 7.80 6.19 -18.27
CA GLY A 53 8.93 6.85 -18.93
C GLY A 53 9.96 7.44 -17.96
N PHE A 54 9.54 7.80 -16.75
CA PHE A 54 10.36 8.43 -15.72
C PHE A 54 10.91 7.46 -14.67
N ARG A 55 10.62 6.16 -14.83
CA ARG A 55 11.14 5.12 -13.93
C ARG A 55 12.65 4.96 -14.12
N ARG A 56 13.34 4.58 -13.04
CA ARG A 56 14.80 4.39 -13.01
C ARG A 56 15.60 5.67 -13.26
N GLN A 57 14.97 6.84 -13.19
CA GLN A 57 15.62 8.16 -13.28
C GLN A 57 15.75 8.87 -11.93
N GLY A 58 15.58 8.15 -10.81
CA GLY A 58 15.68 8.72 -9.47
C GLY A 58 14.39 9.35 -8.92
N VAL A 59 13.34 9.55 -9.72
CA VAL A 59 12.08 10.21 -9.27
C VAL A 59 11.50 9.62 -7.98
N ALA A 60 11.38 8.29 -7.88
CA ALA A 60 10.86 7.65 -6.68
C ALA A 60 11.76 7.88 -5.45
N ARG A 61 13.08 7.92 -5.65
CA ARG A 61 14.06 8.20 -4.60
C ARG A 61 13.91 9.64 -4.12
N SER A 62 13.87 10.61 -5.05
CA SER A 62 13.71 12.02 -4.70
C SER A 62 12.42 12.30 -3.94
N MET A 63 11.29 11.70 -4.34
CA MET A 63 10.05 11.83 -3.57
C MET A 63 10.16 11.21 -2.17
N MET A 64 10.84 10.06 -2.04
CA MET A 64 11.06 9.42 -0.74
C MET A 64 11.99 10.26 0.15
N ASP A 65 13.05 10.83 -0.40
CA ASP A 65 13.99 11.69 0.34
C ASP A 65 13.27 12.91 0.92
N GLU A 66 12.34 13.51 0.16
CA GLU A 66 11.50 14.63 0.64
C GLU A 66 10.59 14.22 1.81
N VAL A 67 9.99 13.02 1.73
CA VAL A 67 9.19 12.48 2.84
C VAL A 67 10.07 12.22 4.06
N LEU A 68 11.22 11.57 3.88
CA LEU A 68 12.12 11.17 4.97
C LEU A 68 12.83 12.37 5.63
N ALA A 69 13.01 13.48 4.90
CA ALA A 69 13.49 14.72 5.47
C ALA A 69 12.52 15.30 6.52
N ARG A 70 11.22 15.06 6.37
CA ARG A 70 10.16 15.50 7.30
C ARG A 70 9.85 14.44 8.35
N TYR A 71 9.77 13.17 7.93
CA TYR A 71 9.38 12.02 8.74
C TYR A 71 10.44 10.92 8.63
N PRO A 72 11.48 10.95 9.47
CA PRO A 72 12.59 10.01 9.38
C PRO A 72 12.20 8.54 9.62
N HIS A 73 11.01 8.28 10.17
CA HIS A 73 10.47 6.95 10.42
C HIS A 73 9.35 6.67 9.42
N ALA A 74 9.64 5.98 8.32
CA ALA A 74 8.63 5.63 7.33
C ALA A 74 8.34 4.12 7.36
N GLU A 75 7.06 3.79 7.28
CA GLU A 75 6.54 2.43 7.18
C GLU A 75 5.81 2.21 5.88
N LEU A 76 5.97 1.02 5.28
CA LEU A 76 5.20 0.64 4.11
C LEU A 76 4.96 -0.86 4.06
N ALA A 77 3.99 -1.26 3.25
CA ALA A 77 3.79 -2.64 2.86
C ALA A 77 3.84 -2.73 1.33
N CYS A 78 4.66 -3.62 0.79
CA CYS A 78 4.82 -3.77 -0.66
C CYS A 78 4.89 -5.24 -1.10
N ALA A 79 4.65 -5.47 -2.39
CA ALA A 79 4.82 -6.79 -2.98
C ALA A 79 6.30 -7.21 -2.95
N VAL A 80 6.58 -8.51 -2.90
CA VAL A 80 7.94 -9.07 -2.79
C VAL A 80 8.88 -8.52 -3.87
N GLU A 81 8.38 -8.30 -5.08
CA GLU A 81 9.12 -7.78 -6.22
C GLU A 81 9.61 -6.34 -6.03
N LYS A 82 9.05 -5.60 -5.08
CA LYS A 82 9.39 -4.21 -4.78
C LYS A 82 10.35 -4.07 -3.59
N VAL A 83 10.58 -5.13 -2.83
CA VAL A 83 11.44 -5.09 -1.63
C VAL A 83 12.81 -4.53 -1.95
N ALA A 84 13.49 -5.04 -2.98
CA ALA A 84 14.83 -4.58 -3.34
C ALA A 84 14.90 -3.08 -3.70
N VAL A 85 13.81 -2.51 -4.24
CA VAL A 85 13.73 -1.08 -4.56
C VAL A 85 13.71 -0.26 -3.28
N PHE A 86 12.95 -0.68 -2.28
CA PHE A 86 12.85 0.01 -1.00
C PHE A 86 14.07 -0.23 -0.10
N GLU A 87 14.69 -1.41 -0.15
CA GLU A 87 15.98 -1.67 0.51
C GLU A 87 17.05 -0.69 0.02
N ALA A 88 17.10 -0.42 -1.29
CA ALA A 88 18.00 0.57 -1.87
C ALA A 88 17.68 2.03 -1.49
N MET A 89 16.54 2.28 -0.82
CA MET A 89 16.13 3.55 -0.24
C MET A 89 16.26 3.57 1.30
N GLY A 90 16.87 2.55 1.90
CA GLY A 90 17.12 2.49 3.34
C GLY A 90 16.04 1.80 4.17
N PHE A 91 15.04 1.18 3.55
CA PHE A 91 14.04 0.38 4.26
C PHE A 91 14.58 -1.01 4.58
N GLN A 92 14.11 -1.58 5.68
CA GLN A 92 14.45 -2.91 6.17
C GLN A 92 13.18 -3.76 6.25
N VAL A 93 13.30 -5.04 5.88
CA VAL A 93 12.19 -6.01 6.04
C VAL A 93 11.89 -6.20 7.52
N ARG A 94 10.61 -6.12 7.89
CA ARG A 94 10.14 -6.28 9.28
C ARG A 94 9.20 -7.47 9.48
N GLY A 95 8.47 -7.86 8.45
CA GLY A 95 7.46 -8.90 8.57
C GLY A 95 6.67 -9.11 7.29
N ALA A 96 5.72 -10.04 7.33
CA ALA A 96 4.71 -10.20 6.29
C ALA A 96 3.34 -9.82 6.86
N ARG A 97 2.52 -9.14 6.06
CA ARG A 97 1.13 -8.81 6.38
C ARG A 97 0.26 -9.12 5.16
N GLY A 98 -0.48 -10.23 5.23
CA GLY A 98 -1.24 -10.75 4.08
C GLY A 98 -0.31 -11.02 2.89
N THR A 99 -0.63 -10.44 1.74
CA THR A 99 0.14 -10.59 0.49
C THR A 99 1.38 -9.69 0.39
N GLN A 100 1.65 -8.88 1.42
CA GLN A 100 2.67 -7.82 1.38
C GLN A 100 3.79 -8.07 2.39
N VAL A 101 4.99 -7.58 2.06
CA VAL A 101 6.13 -7.46 2.97
C VAL A 101 6.08 -6.09 3.64
N VAL A 102 6.08 -6.09 4.97
CA VAL A 102 6.15 -4.87 5.79
C VAL A 102 7.60 -4.44 5.91
N MET A 103 7.87 -3.17 5.66
CA MET A 103 9.20 -2.59 5.70
C MET A 103 9.22 -1.26 6.45
N ASN A 104 10.36 -0.93 7.06
CA ASN A 104 10.54 0.27 7.87
C ASN A 104 11.96 0.86 7.70
N THR A 105 12.14 2.18 7.76
CA THR A 105 13.46 2.85 7.80
C THR A 105 14.18 2.73 9.15
N ARG A 106 13.47 2.38 10.22
CA ARG A 106 13.97 2.15 11.58
C ARG A 106 13.99 0.66 11.93
N ASN A 107 14.77 0.34 12.97
CA ASN A 107 14.85 -1.01 13.52
C ASN A 107 13.72 -1.33 14.52
N TYR A 108 12.77 -0.42 14.72
CA TYR A 108 11.55 -0.57 15.51
C TYR A 108 10.34 -0.08 14.69
N GLY A 109 9.15 -0.62 14.98
CA GLY A 109 7.89 -0.10 14.45
C GLY A 109 7.41 1.08 15.26
N THR A 110 6.56 1.93 14.69
CA THR A 110 5.90 2.98 15.48
C THR A 110 4.88 2.37 16.46
N ASP A 111 4.83 2.89 17.69
CA ASP A 111 3.78 2.55 18.68
C ASP A 111 2.47 3.32 18.44
N GLY A 112 2.51 4.32 17.55
CA GLY A 112 1.37 5.16 17.19
C GLY A 112 0.35 4.47 16.27
N LEU A 113 -0.83 5.09 16.17
CA LEU A 113 -1.95 4.53 15.40
C LEU A 113 -1.88 4.98 13.93
N MET A 114 -1.75 4.02 13.02
CA MET A 114 -1.88 4.27 11.59
C MET A 114 -3.32 4.03 11.14
N GLY A 115 -3.91 5.02 10.46
CA GLY A 115 -5.25 4.90 9.91
C GLY A 115 -5.33 3.79 8.85
N VAL A 116 -6.09 2.74 9.13
CA VAL A 116 -6.42 1.69 8.14
C VAL A 116 -7.82 1.94 7.64
N LEU A 117 -7.99 1.93 6.32
CA LEU A 117 -9.32 2.01 5.74
C LEU A 117 -10.09 0.71 6.00
N ASP A 118 -11.26 0.81 6.63
CA ASP A 118 -12.19 -0.32 6.71
C ASP A 118 -12.87 -0.56 5.36
N VAL A 119 -12.34 -1.52 4.61
CA VAL A 119 -12.87 -1.94 3.31
C VAL A 119 -14.17 -2.74 3.43
N ALA A 120 -14.53 -3.28 4.60
CA ALA A 120 -15.77 -4.03 4.78
C ALA A 120 -17.01 -3.14 4.57
N SER A 121 -16.92 -1.88 5.01
CA SER A 121 -17.93 -0.85 4.76
C SER A 121 -18.16 -0.57 3.26
N ILE A 122 -17.12 -0.76 2.42
CA ILE A 122 -17.23 -0.60 0.97
C ILE A 122 -17.97 -1.79 0.36
N TYR A 123 -17.67 -3.02 0.79
CA TYR A 123 -18.35 -4.23 0.29
C TYR A 123 -19.83 -4.30 0.69
N SER A 124 -20.20 -3.69 1.82
CA SER A 124 -21.58 -3.64 2.28
C SER A 124 -22.42 -2.54 1.62
N SER A 125 -21.79 -1.64 0.83
CA SER A 125 -22.47 -0.57 0.10
C SER A 125 -23.48 -1.09 -0.94
N LEU A 126 -24.50 -0.27 -1.21
CA LEU A 126 -25.57 -0.62 -2.15
C LEU A 126 -25.01 -0.82 -3.55
N GLU A 127 -24.07 0.04 -3.94
CA GLU A 127 -23.41 0.06 -5.25
C GLU A 127 -22.66 -1.25 -5.50
N VAL A 128 -21.90 -1.74 -4.52
CA VAL A 128 -21.15 -3.00 -4.66
C VAL A 128 -22.10 -4.21 -4.72
N ARG A 129 -23.18 -4.21 -3.94
CA ARG A 129 -24.20 -5.27 -4.01
C ARG A 129 -24.94 -5.31 -5.35
N GLN A 130 -25.21 -4.16 -5.94
CA GLN A 130 -25.83 -4.04 -7.26
C GLN A 130 -24.90 -4.57 -8.36
N ILE A 131 -23.60 -4.21 -8.32
CA ILE A 131 -22.60 -4.75 -9.25
C ILE A 131 -22.49 -6.27 -9.12
N HIS A 132 -22.46 -6.81 -7.89
CA HIS A 132 -22.41 -8.25 -7.65
C HIS A 132 -23.64 -8.97 -8.24
N THR A 133 -24.83 -8.42 -8.01
CA THR A 133 -26.09 -8.96 -8.58
C THR A 133 -26.07 -8.94 -10.10
N TYR A 134 -25.62 -7.84 -10.70
CA TYR A 134 -25.48 -7.70 -12.16
C TYR A 134 -24.51 -8.74 -12.74
N LEU A 135 -23.33 -8.90 -12.14
CA LEU A 135 -22.33 -9.87 -12.60
C LEU A 135 -22.85 -11.30 -12.47
N LEU A 136 -23.56 -11.63 -11.40
CA LEU A 136 -24.23 -12.92 -11.23
C LEU A 136 -25.28 -13.19 -12.30
N GLN A 137 -26.11 -12.21 -12.63
CA GLN A 137 -27.12 -12.35 -13.69
C GLN A 137 -26.48 -12.53 -15.07
N LYS A 138 -25.40 -11.79 -15.35
CA LYS A 138 -24.72 -11.82 -16.65
C LYS A 138 -23.87 -13.08 -16.89
N HIS A 139 -23.14 -13.52 -15.88
CA HIS A 139 -22.14 -14.60 -16.03
C HIS A 139 -22.58 -15.93 -15.39
N GLY A 140 -23.64 -15.90 -14.58
CA GLY A 140 -24.15 -17.08 -13.89
C GLY A 140 -23.34 -17.43 -12.64
N LYS A 141 -23.99 -18.15 -11.73
CA LYS A 141 -23.45 -18.52 -10.41
C LYS A 141 -22.12 -19.29 -10.49
N ARG A 142 -21.99 -20.20 -11.46
CA ARG A 142 -20.80 -21.05 -11.58
C ARG A 142 -19.55 -20.24 -11.94
N ALA A 143 -19.65 -19.37 -12.95
CA ALA A 143 -18.52 -18.52 -13.36
C ALA A 143 -18.09 -17.57 -12.24
N MET A 144 -19.05 -17.03 -11.47
CA MET A 144 -18.75 -16.21 -10.31
C MET A 144 -17.99 -16.98 -9.22
N VAL A 145 -18.48 -18.18 -8.85
CA VAL A 145 -17.80 -19.04 -7.86
C VAL A 145 -16.41 -19.45 -8.32
N ASP A 146 -16.22 -19.76 -9.60
CA ASP A 146 -14.92 -20.14 -10.14
C ASP A 146 -13.94 -18.94 -10.12
N ALA A 147 -14.42 -17.73 -10.43
CA ALA A 147 -13.63 -16.50 -10.33
C ALA A 147 -13.23 -16.17 -8.88
N GLU A 148 -14.15 -16.33 -7.92
CA GLU A 148 -13.86 -16.17 -6.48
C GLU A 148 -12.78 -17.16 -6.02
N LYS A 149 -12.93 -18.45 -6.37
CA LYS A 149 -11.90 -19.47 -6.07
C LYS A 149 -10.56 -19.16 -6.69
N GLN A 150 -10.53 -18.65 -7.93
CA GLN A 150 -9.28 -18.27 -8.59
C GLN A 150 -8.59 -17.11 -7.86
N ARG A 151 -9.37 -16.10 -7.46
CA ARG A 151 -8.88 -14.97 -6.66
C ARG A 151 -8.33 -15.45 -5.33
N ASP A 152 -9.07 -16.27 -4.59
CA ASP A 152 -8.67 -16.73 -3.25
C ASP A 152 -7.37 -17.54 -3.33
N ARG A 153 -7.25 -18.47 -4.28
CA ARG A 153 -5.99 -19.20 -4.54
C ARG A 153 -4.83 -18.27 -4.87
N HIS A 154 -5.08 -17.22 -5.66
CA HIS A 154 -4.03 -16.26 -6.00
C HIS A 154 -3.57 -15.47 -4.77
N LEU A 155 -4.50 -15.04 -3.92
CA LEU A 155 -4.18 -14.35 -2.66
C LEU A 155 -3.43 -15.27 -1.69
N ASP A 156 -3.79 -16.55 -1.60
CA ASP A 156 -3.08 -17.54 -0.79
C ASP A 156 -1.64 -17.73 -1.29
N GLN A 157 -1.45 -17.82 -2.60
CA GLN A 157 -0.12 -17.92 -3.22
C GLN A 157 0.74 -16.70 -2.90
N LEU A 158 0.19 -15.48 -3.03
CA LEU A 158 0.90 -14.25 -2.71
C LEU A 158 1.21 -14.14 -1.21
N THR A 159 0.27 -14.54 -0.35
CA THR A 159 0.47 -14.56 1.11
C THR A 159 1.60 -15.50 1.49
N ARG A 160 1.58 -16.73 0.95
CA ARG A 160 2.66 -17.70 1.15
C ARG A 160 3.99 -17.17 0.62
N LYS A 161 4.00 -16.52 -0.54
CA LYS A 161 5.21 -15.92 -1.13
C LYS A 161 5.81 -14.85 -0.21
N ALA A 162 5.00 -13.95 0.33
CA ALA A 162 5.45 -12.92 1.26
C ALA A 162 6.00 -13.52 2.56
N GLN A 163 5.31 -14.53 3.13
CA GLN A 163 5.76 -15.22 4.35
C GLN A 163 7.11 -15.92 4.14
N LEU A 164 7.24 -16.72 3.08
CA LEU A 164 8.48 -17.44 2.78
C LEU A 164 9.65 -16.47 2.52
N PHE A 165 9.39 -15.37 1.82
CA PHE A 165 10.41 -14.35 1.59
C PHE A 165 10.93 -13.75 2.89
N VAL A 166 10.04 -13.41 3.82
CA VAL A 166 10.40 -12.83 5.12
C VAL A 166 11.11 -13.85 6.00
N GLN A 167 10.65 -15.10 6.05
CA GLN A 167 11.29 -16.19 6.80
C GLN A 167 12.72 -16.46 6.32
N GLY A 168 13.01 -16.30 5.02
CA GLY A 168 14.37 -16.41 4.48
C GLY A 168 15.27 -15.22 4.79
N ARG A 169 14.74 -14.12 5.36
CA ARG A 169 15.46 -12.86 5.59
C ARG A 169 15.62 -12.52 7.06
N LEU A 170 14.64 -12.87 7.88
CA LEU A 170 14.67 -12.64 9.32
C LEU A 170 15.08 -13.92 10.04
N PRO A 171 16.01 -13.86 11.01
CA PRO A 171 16.32 -15.01 11.85
C PRO A 171 15.03 -15.49 12.54
N THR A 172 14.82 -16.80 12.59
CA THR A 172 13.85 -17.38 13.52
C THR A 172 14.29 -16.99 14.93
N ALA A 173 13.43 -16.27 15.66
CA ALA A 173 13.63 -15.99 17.07
C ALA A 173 13.66 -17.29 17.89
#